data_AF-A0A937SGY6-F1
#
_entry.id   AF-A0A937SGY6-F1
#
_cell.length_a   1.000
_cell.length_b   1.000
_cell.length_c   1.000
_cell.angle_alpha   90.00
_cell.angle_beta   90.00
_cell.angle_gamma   90.00
#
_symmetry.space_group_name_H-M   'P 1'
#
loop_
_entity.id
_entity.type
_entity.pdbx_description
1 polymer ?
#
loop_
_entity_poly.entity_id
_entity_poly.type
_entity_poly.pdbx_seq_one_letter_code
_entity_poly.pdbx_strand_id
1 'polypeptide(L)'
;IDEFSVSSGTIEQQGQLKTVTFTAGQEGEFVYYCSVPGHRQAGMFGKLIVGQPAPAAVAGVSVVHHPADLPGPIGSRGPTSVRVDLTAKEVEGQLADGATFSYFTFNGSIPGPMIRVRLGDTIELHLKNETTSAFPHSIDLHAVTGPGGGAVFTQTNPGQETSFTFKALNVGLYVYHCATPSVAHHIANGMYGLILVEPAGGLPAVDREFYVMQGEVYTEQPFGSSGHLAFSEAKMLAEAPEYFIFNGAAGALIQDTNLLRATVGETVRVFFGVGGPNATSSFHVIGEIFDRAYPFAALSSPPLVDVQTVTVPPGGATMVEFRLEVPGRYMLVDHALSRLERGLAGFLMVDGPEDASIFHGTMTAGSGH
;
A
#
# COMPACT_ATOMS: atom_id res chain seq x y z
N ILE A 1 -13.39 25.92 21.96
CA ILE A 1 -13.37 26.91 20.86
C ILE A 1 -14.66 27.68 21.00
N ASP A 2 -14.54 28.95 21.36
CA ASP A 2 -15.67 29.72 21.88
C ASP A 2 -16.69 29.98 20.77
N GLU A 3 -16.19 30.22 19.55
CA GLU A 3 -16.96 30.53 18.36
C GLU A 3 -17.82 29.35 17.86
N PHE A 4 -17.48 28.12 18.24
CA PHE A 4 -18.29 26.92 17.97
C PHE A 4 -19.01 26.41 19.22
N SER A 5 -18.97 27.14 20.33
CA SER A 5 -19.56 26.72 21.62
C SER A 5 -19.14 25.31 22.05
N VAL A 6 -17.88 24.91 21.74
CA VAL A 6 -17.36 23.56 22.00
C VAL A 6 -16.35 23.56 23.14
N SER A 7 -16.54 22.66 24.10
CA SER A 7 -15.66 22.43 25.24
C SER A 7 -15.65 20.95 25.61
N SER A 8 -14.48 20.39 25.88
CA SER A 8 -14.32 19.03 26.41
C SER A 8 -14.59 18.94 27.92
N GLY A 9 -14.76 20.08 28.60
CA GLY A 9 -14.77 20.14 30.06
C GLY A 9 -13.40 19.82 30.67
N THR A 10 -13.35 19.57 31.98
CA THR A 10 -12.08 19.34 32.70
C THR A 10 -11.61 17.89 32.56
N ILE A 11 -10.31 17.69 32.41
CA ILE A 11 -9.61 16.41 32.54
C ILE A 11 -8.83 16.50 33.86
N GLU A 12 -9.12 15.61 34.81
CA GLU A 12 -8.63 15.74 36.20
C GLU A 12 -7.67 14.62 36.60
N GLN A 13 -7.64 13.52 35.84
CA GLN A 13 -6.83 12.34 36.15
C GLN A 13 -5.80 12.06 35.05
N GLN A 14 -4.61 11.63 35.47
CA GLN A 14 -3.57 11.18 34.55
C GLN A 14 -4.07 9.95 33.77
N GLY A 15 -4.03 10.03 32.44
CA GLY A 15 -4.53 8.98 31.54
C GLY A 15 -6.01 9.12 31.12
N GLN A 16 -6.74 10.11 31.65
CA GLN A 16 -8.12 10.38 31.22
C GLN A 16 -8.15 11.09 29.85
N LEU A 17 -8.98 10.59 28.93
CA LEU A 17 -9.21 11.16 27.61
C LEU A 17 -10.64 11.70 27.51
N LYS A 18 -10.81 12.82 26.78
CA LYS A 18 -12.12 13.36 26.42
C LYS A 18 -12.12 13.81 24.97
N THR A 19 -13.13 13.37 24.22
CA THR A 19 -13.33 13.72 22.81
C THR A 19 -14.53 14.64 22.67
N VAL A 20 -14.42 15.62 21.77
CA VAL A 20 -15.54 16.48 21.36
C VAL A 20 -15.62 16.52 19.85
N THR A 21 -16.84 16.44 19.34
CA THR A 21 -17.14 16.57 17.91
C THR A 21 -18.04 17.78 17.73
N PHE A 22 -17.75 18.60 16.73
CA PHE A 22 -18.53 19.78 16.40
C PHE A 22 -18.45 20.06 14.90
N THR A 23 -19.45 20.76 14.36
CA THR A 23 -19.45 21.20 12.97
C THR A 23 -18.80 22.58 12.87
N ALA A 24 -17.75 22.69 12.08
CA ALA A 24 -17.10 23.96 11.77
C ALA A 24 -17.92 24.74 10.72
N GLY A 25 -19.06 25.31 11.13
CA GLY A 25 -20.04 25.95 10.24
C GLY A 25 -19.67 27.36 9.71
N GLN A 26 -18.46 27.84 10.00
CA GLN A 26 -17.98 29.17 9.60
C GLN A 26 -16.49 29.11 9.27
N GLU A 27 -16.11 29.78 8.18
CA GLU A 27 -14.72 29.97 7.78
C GLU A 27 -14.03 31.02 8.67
N GLY A 28 -12.74 30.86 8.90
CA GLY A 28 -11.94 31.75 9.72
C GLY A 28 -10.81 31.05 10.48
N GLU A 29 -10.16 31.82 11.34
CA GLU A 29 -9.13 31.35 12.25
C GLU A 29 -9.66 31.43 13.67
N PHE A 30 -9.69 30.30 14.37
CA PHE A 30 -10.31 30.14 15.68
C PHE A 30 -9.29 29.64 16.69
N VAL A 31 -9.35 30.15 17.92
CA VAL A 31 -8.43 29.72 18.96
C VAL A 31 -9.07 28.59 19.76
N TYR A 32 -8.39 27.44 19.84
CA TYR A 32 -8.66 26.45 20.88
C TYR A 32 -7.67 26.65 22.03
N TYR A 33 -8.13 26.52 23.27
CA TYR A 33 -7.28 26.77 24.44
C TYR A 33 -7.75 25.98 25.66
N CYS A 34 -6.87 25.85 26.65
CA CYS A 34 -7.20 25.28 27.96
C CYS A 34 -7.84 26.36 28.85
N SER A 35 -9.07 26.12 29.31
CA SER A 35 -9.83 27.05 30.15
C SER A 35 -9.46 26.97 31.65
N VAL A 36 -8.56 26.07 32.04
CA VAL A 36 -8.07 25.98 33.43
C VAL A 36 -7.32 27.28 33.78
N PRO A 37 -7.60 27.91 34.93
CA PRO A 37 -6.96 29.16 35.32
C PRO A 37 -5.42 29.10 35.20
N GLY A 38 -4.83 30.04 34.46
CA GLY A 38 -3.38 30.14 34.25
C GLY A 38 -2.83 29.31 33.09
N HIS A 39 -3.54 28.29 32.60
CA HIS A 39 -3.01 27.37 31.59
C HIS A 39 -2.88 28.03 30.21
N ARG A 40 -3.85 28.87 29.82
CA ARG A 40 -3.76 29.65 28.59
C ARG A 40 -2.58 30.62 28.63
N GLN A 41 -2.37 31.30 29.75
CA GLN A 41 -1.22 32.20 29.96
C GLN A 41 0.11 31.44 29.96
N ALA A 42 0.11 30.19 30.41
CA ALA A 42 1.25 29.28 30.34
C ALA A 42 1.47 28.66 28.94
N GLY A 43 0.66 29.01 27.93
CA GLY A 43 0.86 28.63 26.53
C GLY A 43 -0.05 27.51 26.02
N MET A 44 -1.03 27.04 26.78
CA MET A 44 -1.97 26.01 26.33
C MET A 44 -3.08 26.58 25.42
N PHE A 45 -2.70 27.00 24.22
CA PHE A 45 -3.62 27.39 23.15
C PHE A 45 -3.05 27.02 21.78
N GLY A 46 -3.92 26.90 20.80
CA GLY A 46 -3.58 26.65 19.41
C GLY A 46 -4.65 27.23 18.47
N LYS A 47 -4.45 26.99 17.19
CA LYS A 47 -5.25 27.59 16.12
C LYS A 47 -5.93 26.52 15.29
N LEU A 48 -7.24 26.64 15.13
CA LEU A 48 -8.05 25.92 14.16
C LEU A 48 -8.29 26.85 12.97
N ILE A 49 -7.99 26.40 11.77
CA ILE A 49 -8.25 27.17 10.53
C ILE A 49 -9.35 26.45 9.77
N VAL A 50 -10.41 27.15 9.42
CA VAL A 50 -11.56 26.64 8.65
C VAL A 50 -11.67 27.50 7.39
N GLY A 51 -11.72 26.90 6.22
CA GLY A 51 -11.97 27.64 4.97
C GLY A 51 -10.78 28.38 4.34
N GLN A 52 -9.58 28.38 4.93
CA GLN A 52 -8.39 28.66 4.10
C GLN A 52 -8.15 27.45 3.22
N PRO A 53 -7.94 27.61 1.89
CA PRO A 53 -7.40 26.53 1.10
C PRO A 53 -6.10 26.11 1.77
N ALA A 54 -5.92 24.80 1.98
CA ALA A 54 -4.60 24.27 2.30
C ALA A 54 -3.58 24.93 1.36
N PRO A 55 -2.37 25.29 1.84
CA PRO A 55 -1.34 25.86 0.97
C PRO A 55 -1.32 25.08 -0.35
N ALA A 56 -1.41 25.82 -1.47
CA ALA A 56 -1.66 25.26 -2.79
C ALA A 56 -0.91 23.94 -2.94
N ALA A 57 -1.66 22.84 -3.08
CA ALA A 57 -1.10 21.50 -3.14
C ALA A 57 0.08 21.52 -4.11
N VAL A 58 1.26 21.12 -3.63
CA VAL A 58 2.36 20.80 -4.54
C VAL A 58 1.82 19.66 -5.39
N ALA A 59 1.52 19.95 -6.66
CA ALA A 59 0.75 19.07 -7.52
C ALA A 59 1.65 17.93 -8.03
N GLY A 60 1.81 16.88 -7.23
CA GLY A 60 2.43 15.63 -7.66
C GLY A 60 1.46 14.80 -8.51
N VAL A 61 1.99 13.97 -9.41
CA VAL A 61 1.15 12.98 -10.11
C VAL A 61 0.72 11.88 -9.14
N SER A 62 -0.45 11.28 -9.35
CA SER A 62 -0.78 10.05 -8.62
C SER A 62 0.13 8.93 -9.11
N VAL A 63 0.81 8.27 -8.16
CA VAL A 63 1.55 7.03 -8.39
C VAL A 63 0.81 5.81 -7.85
N VAL A 64 -0.42 5.98 -7.34
CA VAL A 64 -1.17 4.90 -6.70
C VAL A 64 -1.58 3.87 -7.75
N HIS A 65 -1.15 2.62 -7.56
CA HIS A 65 -1.69 1.50 -8.33
C HIS A 65 -3.07 1.14 -7.77
N HIS A 66 -4.12 1.22 -8.60
CA HIS A 66 -5.47 0.89 -8.16
C HIS A 66 -5.53 -0.59 -7.76
N PRO A 67 -6.06 -0.97 -6.58
CA PRO A 67 -5.94 -2.33 -6.08
C PRO A 67 -6.72 -3.36 -6.92
N ALA A 68 -7.66 -2.94 -7.77
CA ALA A 68 -8.36 -3.82 -8.72
C ALA A 68 -7.77 -3.82 -10.14
N ASP A 69 -6.66 -3.11 -10.37
CA ASP A 69 -5.97 -3.11 -11.66
C ASP A 69 -4.94 -4.26 -11.70
N LEU A 70 -5.38 -5.43 -12.15
CA LEU A 70 -4.53 -6.61 -12.30
C LEU A 70 -5.05 -7.50 -13.43
N PRO A 71 -4.17 -8.25 -14.12
CA PRO A 71 -4.63 -9.22 -15.11
C PRO A 71 -5.48 -10.31 -14.45
N GLY A 72 -6.63 -10.63 -15.04
CA GLY A 72 -7.48 -11.74 -14.58
C GLY A 72 -6.87 -13.13 -14.83
N PRO A 73 -7.55 -14.22 -14.38
CA PRO A 73 -7.06 -15.59 -14.54
C PRO A 73 -6.72 -15.96 -15.98
N ILE A 74 -5.58 -16.63 -16.16
CA ILE A 74 -5.03 -16.98 -17.49
C ILE A 74 -5.95 -17.96 -18.26
N GLY A 75 -6.78 -18.73 -17.53
CA GLY A 75 -7.59 -19.79 -18.10
C GLY A 75 -6.77 -21.05 -18.41
N SER A 76 -7.30 -21.91 -19.29
CA SER A 76 -6.80 -23.29 -19.48
C SER A 76 -5.74 -23.45 -20.56
N ARG A 77 -5.02 -22.40 -20.95
CA ARG A 77 -4.02 -22.50 -22.04
C ARG A 77 -2.79 -23.28 -21.61
N GLY A 78 -2.10 -23.89 -22.58
CA GLY A 78 -0.76 -24.46 -22.37
C GLY A 78 0.32 -23.36 -22.20
N PRO A 79 1.57 -23.76 -21.90
CA PRO A 79 2.70 -22.84 -21.90
C PRO A 79 2.92 -22.18 -23.26
N THR A 80 3.25 -20.89 -23.27
CA THR A 80 3.47 -20.09 -24.49
C THR A 80 4.63 -19.10 -24.31
N SER A 81 5.00 -18.39 -25.37
CA SER A 81 5.82 -17.19 -25.27
C SER A 81 4.96 -15.99 -24.84
N VAL A 82 5.40 -15.26 -23.82
CA VAL A 82 4.74 -14.06 -23.30
C VAL A 82 5.71 -12.90 -23.38
N ARG A 83 5.29 -11.79 -23.97
CA ARG A 83 6.06 -10.53 -23.98
C ARG A 83 5.61 -9.67 -22.81
N VAL A 84 6.56 -9.11 -22.07
CA VAL A 84 6.33 -8.15 -20.98
C VAL A 84 7.15 -6.90 -21.27
N ASP A 85 6.48 -5.75 -21.36
CA ASP A 85 7.11 -4.46 -21.58
C ASP A 85 6.94 -3.59 -20.33
N LEU A 86 8.06 -3.20 -19.72
CA LEU A 86 8.10 -2.30 -18.57
C LEU A 86 8.88 -1.04 -18.92
N THR A 87 8.45 0.09 -18.37
CA THR A 87 9.13 1.37 -18.49
C THR A 87 9.48 1.90 -17.11
N ALA A 88 10.76 2.03 -16.79
CA ALA A 88 11.21 2.69 -15.59
C ALA A 88 11.05 4.23 -15.74
N LYS A 89 10.44 4.86 -14.74
CA LYS A 89 10.18 6.32 -14.72
C LYS A 89 10.51 6.92 -13.36
N GLU A 90 11.14 8.09 -13.37
CA GLU A 90 11.27 8.96 -12.21
C GLU A 90 10.21 10.06 -12.28
N VAL A 91 9.39 10.19 -11.24
CA VAL A 91 8.24 11.11 -11.22
C VAL A 91 8.11 11.82 -9.87
N GLU A 92 7.75 13.09 -9.88
CA GLU A 92 7.31 13.78 -8.66
C GLU A 92 5.86 13.38 -8.37
N GLY A 93 5.66 12.51 -7.38
CA GLY A 93 4.36 11.96 -7.03
C GLY A 93 3.82 12.48 -5.72
N GLN A 94 2.50 12.42 -5.56
CA GLN A 94 1.84 12.70 -4.28
C GLN A 94 2.17 11.59 -3.25
N LEU A 95 2.71 11.95 -2.09
CA LEU A 95 2.99 11.01 -1.00
C LEU A 95 1.91 11.05 0.09
N ALA A 96 1.49 12.24 0.51
CA ALA A 96 0.44 12.46 1.51
C ALA A 96 -0.25 13.80 1.20
N ASP A 97 -1.33 14.16 1.90
CA ASP A 97 -1.99 15.46 1.69
C ASP A 97 -1.00 16.62 1.84
N GLY A 98 -0.92 17.47 0.82
CA GLY A 98 0.04 18.58 0.74
C GLY A 98 1.52 18.20 0.61
N ALA A 99 1.89 16.93 0.46
CA ALA A 99 3.28 16.45 0.39
C ALA A 99 3.60 15.67 -0.90
N THR A 100 4.70 16.02 -1.57
CA THR A 100 5.23 15.29 -2.73
C THR A 100 6.56 14.62 -2.44
N PHE A 101 6.90 13.62 -3.25
CA PHE A 101 8.15 12.86 -3.17
C PHE A 101 8.62 12.45 -4.57
N SER A 102 9.93 12.37 -4.78
CA SER A 102 10.52 11.86 -6.04
C SER A 102 10.51 10.34 -6.05
N TYR A 103 9.54 9.75 -6.75
CA TYR A 103 9.40 8.31 -6.88
C TYR A 103 10.13 7.77 -8.11
N PHE A 104 10.61 6.53 -7.98
CA PHE A 104 11.10 5.69 -9.07
C PHE A 104 10.11 4.55 -9.24
N THR A 105 9.60 4.35 -10.45
CA THR A 105 8.45 3.47 -10.68
C THR A 105 8.68 2.56 -11.87
N PHE A 106 7.98 1.42 -11.89
CA PHE A 106 7.70 0.70 -13.13
C PHE A 106 6.34 1.18 -13.65
N ASN A 107 6.31 1.67 -14.88
CA ASN A 107 5.17 2.20 -15.63
C ASN A 107 4.45 3.41 -15.02
N GLY A 108 5.03 4.09 -14.02
CA GLY A 108 4.45 5.29 -13.41
C GLY A 108 3.57 5.03 -12.18
N SER A 109 3.50 3.78 -11.69
CA SER A 109 2.68 3.40 -10.54
C SER A 109 3.49 2.61 -9.51
N ILE A 110 3.00 2.59 -8.27
CA ILE A 110 3.53 1.84 -7.13
C ILE A 110 2.37 1.06 -6.46
N PRO A 111 2.48 -0.27 -6.35
CA PRO A 111 3.49 -1.08 -7.03
C PRO A 111 3.45 -0.96 -8.56
N GLY A 112 4.48 -1.46 -9.23
CA GLY A 112 4.50 -1.63 -10.68
C GLY A 112 3.42 -2.60 -11.17
N PRO A 113 3.20 -2.72 -12.50
CA PRO A 113 2.19 -3.60 -13.05
C PRO A 113 2.32 -5.05 -12.56
N MET A 114 1.21 -5.67 -12.16
CA MET A 114 1.22 -7.09 -11.85
C MET A 114 1.45 -7.90 -13.13
N ILE A 115 2.48 -8.73 -13.14
CA ILE A 115 2.76 -9.66 -14.23
C ILE A 115 2.04 -10.98 -13.90
N ARG A 116 1.29 -11.54 -14.85
CA ARG A 116 0.59 -12.82 -14.65
C ARG A 116 0.92 -13.77 -15.79
N VAL A 117 1.62 -14.85 -15.46
CA VAL A 117 2.09 -15.88 -16.40
C VAL A 117 1.79 -17.27 -15.86
N ARG A 118 1.96 -18.29 -16.70
CA ARG A 118 1.71 -19.68 -16.34
C ARG A 118 3.02 -20.44 -16.19
N LEU A 119 3.03 -21.45 -15.32
CA LEU A 119 4.11 -22.42 -15.25
C LEU A 119 4.49 -22.94 -16.64
N GLY A 120 5.77 -22.82 -16.95
CA GLY A 120 6.38 -23.24 -18.20
C GLY A 120 6.38 -22.20 -19.32
N ASP A 121 5.72 -21.05 -19.15
CA ASP A 121 5.80 -19.95 -20.11
C ASP A 121 7.25 -19.50 -20.31
N THR A 122 7.56 -19.08 -21.53
CA THR A 122 8.81 -18.39 -21.86
C THR A 122 8.51 -16.90 -21.95
N ILE A 123 9.09 -16.11 -21.05
CA ILE A 123 8.83 -14.69 -20.93
C ILE A 123 9.98 -13.93 -21.57
N GLU A 124 9.67 -13.06 -22.54
CA GLU A 124 10.57 -12.07 -23.11
C GLU A 124 10.27 -10.72 -22.46
N LEU A 125 11.13 -10.29 -21.54
CA LEU A 125 10.96 -9.05 -20.79
C LEU A 125 11.81 -7.95 -21.43
N HIS A 126 11.17 -6.84 -21.77
CA HIS A 126 11.79 -5.61 -22.22
C HIS A 126 11.66 -4.56 -21.12
N LEU A 127 12.79 -3.95 -20.74
CA LEU A 127 12.85 -2.83 -19.80
C LEU A 127 13.39 -1.62 -20.53
N LYS A 128 12.53 -0.61 -20.70
CA LYS A 128 12.92 0.72 -21.17
C LYS A 128 13.12 1.64 -19.98
N ASN A 129 14.14 2.50 -20.02
CA ASN A 129 14.28 3.59 -19.06
C ASN A 129 13.97 4.91 -19.77
N GLU A 130 13.10 5.75 -19.18
CA GLU A 130 12.76 7.06 -19.77
C GLU A 130 14.01 7.92 -19.96
N THR A 131 13.98 8.79 -20.97
CA THR A 131 15.11 9.69 -21.26
C THR A 131 15.30 10.75 -20.18
N THR A 132 14.26 11.02 -19.40
CA THR A 132 14.25 12.01 -18.31
C THR A 132 14.74 11.46 -16.98
N SER A 133 14.94 10.14 -16.84
CA SER A 133 15.47 9.56 -15.61
C SER A 133 16.90 10.03 -15.33
N ALA A 134 17.23 10.25 -14.07
CA ALA A 134 18.59 10.56 -13.64
C ALA A 134 19.43 9.30 -13.39
N PHE A 135 18.79 8.17 -13.07
CA PHE A 135 19.45 6.92 -12.68
C PHE A 135 19.31 5.83 -13.74
N PRO A 136 20.29 4.93 -13.86
CA PRO A 136 20.04 3.64 -14.48
C PRO A 136 19.05 2.85 -13.62
N HIS A 137 18.29 1.99 -14.28
CA HIS A 137 17.32 1.12 -13.64
C HIS A 137 17.46 -0.30 -14.17
N SER A 138 17.12 -1.29 -13.36
CA SER A 138 17.14 -2.71 -13.71
C SER A 138 15.95 -3.42 -13.10
N ILE A 139 15.86 -4.74 -13.29
CA ILE A 139 14.84 -5.56 -12.66
C ILE A 139 15.40 -6.93 -12.25
N ASP A 140 15.14 -7.29 -11.00
CA ASP A 140 15.25 -8.63 -10.44
C ASP A 140 13.83 -9.15 -10.21
N LEU A 141 13.47 -10.28 -10.81
CA LEU A 141 12.22 -10.98 -10.54
C LEU A 141 12.53 -12.26 -9.78
N HIS A 142 11.92 -12.45 -8.60
CA HIS A 142 12.19 -13.66 -7.79
C HIS A 142 11.64 -14.95 -8.43
N ALA A 143 10.85 -14.83 -9.50
CA ALA A 143 10.42 -15.95 -10.34
C ALA A 143 11.51 -16.43 -11.33
N VAL A 144 12.59 -15.68 -11.52
CA VAL A 144 13.65 -15.98 -12.50
C VAL A 144 14.72 -16.86 -11.88
N THR A 145 14.98 -18.00 -12.52
CA THR A 145 16.20 -18.80 -12.24
C THR A 145 17.33 -18.34 -13.15
N GLY A 146 18.15 -17.41 -12.67
CA GLY A 146 19.28 -16.86 -13.42
C GLY A 146 20.04 -15.76 -12.66
N PRO A 147 21.18 -15.30 -13.18
CA PRO A 147 22.01 -14.29 -12.50
C PRO A 147 21.22 -13.01 -12.14
N GLY A 148 21.18 -12.69 -10.85
CA GLY A 148 20.49 -11.51 -10.31
C GLY A 148 18.99 -11.44 -10.66
N GLY A 149 18.34 -12.58 -10.92
CA GLY A 149 16.94 -12.63 -11.33
C GLY A 149 16.60 -11.84 -12.60
N GLY A 150 17.61 -11.59 -13.46
CA GLY A 150 17.49 -10.75 -14.66
C GLY A 150 18.26 -9.43 -14.58
N ALA A 151 18.64 -8.98 -13.38
CA ALA A 151 19.24 -7.67 -13.16
C ALA A 151 20.59 -7.47 -13.88
N VAL A 152 21.36 -8.54 -14.04
CA VAL A 152 22.65 -8.49 -14.75
C VAL A 152 22.47 -8.12 -16.23
N PHE A 153 21.33 -8.45 -16.82
CA PHE A 153 21.02 -8.18 -18.22
C PHE A 153 20.20 -6.90 -18.43
N THR A 154 19.72 -6.28 -17.34
CA THR A 154 18.77 -5.17 -17.41
C THR A 154 19.26 -3.87 -16.79
N GLN A 155 20.56 -3.71 -16.54
CA GLN A 155 21.13 -2.39 -16.16
C GLN A 155 20.95 -1.40 -17.32
N THR A 156 19.85 -0.66 -17.29
CA THR A 156 19.35 0.16 -18.41
C THR A 156 19.56 1.63 -18.11
N ASN A 157 20.45 2.28 -18.86
CA ASN A 157 20.67 3.73 -18.71
C ASN A 157 19.46 4.52 -19.25
N PRO A 158 19.27 5.78 -18.81
CA PRO A 158 18.22 6.66 -19.32
C PRO A 158 18.18 6.71 -20.86
N GLY A 159 16.98 6.57 -21.43
CA GLY A 159 16.75 6.55 -22.88
C GLY A 159 17.10 5.23 -23.59
N GLN A 160 17.61 4.23 -22.88
CA GLN A 160 17.92 2.91 -23.44
C GLN A 160 16.83 1.89 -23.15
N GLU A 161 16.93 0.76 -23.84
CA GLU A 161 16.09 -0.41 -23.64
C GLU A 161 16.98 -1.64 -23.59
N THR A 162 16.71 -2.52 -22.63
CA THR A 162 17.36 -3.83 -22.48
C THR A 162 16.30 -4.91 -22.47
N SER A 163 16.70 -6.15 -22.74
CA SER A 163 15.79 -7.27 -22.67
C SER A 163 16.50 -8.56 -22.31
N PHE A 164 15.73 -9.50 -21.77
CA PHE A 164 16.16 -10.88 -21.57
C PHE A 164 14.98 -11.83 -21.67
N THR A 165 15.27 -13.11 -21.82
CA THR A 165 14.26 -14.16 -21.87
C THR A 165 14.49 -15.16 -20.75
N PHE A 166 13.43 -15.57 -20.07
CA PHE A 166 13.48 -16.62 -19.07
C PHE A 166 12.27 -17.55 -19.18
N LYS A 167 12.39 -18.75 -18.61
CA LYS A 167 11.25 -19.67 -18.47
C LYS A 167 10.74 -19.64 -17.05
N ALA A 168 9.43 -19.55 -16.85
CA ALA A 168 8.82 -19.65 -15.52
C ALA A 168 8.83 -21.12 -15.05
N LEU A 169 9.72 -21.45 -14.12
CA LEU A 169 9.95 -22.83 -13.69
C LEU A 169 9.21 -23.22 -12.40
N ASN A 170 8.75 -22.24 -11.63
CA ASN A 170 8.21 -22.45 -10.29
C ASN A 170 6.87 -21.71 -10.13
N VAL A 171 5.87 -22.42 -9.63
CA VAL A 171 4.55 -21.85 -9.29
C VAL A 171 4.68 -21.04 -8.00
N GLY A 172 4.11 -19.83 -7.98
CA GLY A 172 4.14 -18.95 -6.83
C GLY A 172 3.75 -17.53 -7.16
N LEU A 173 3.65 -16.69 -6.13
CA LEU A 173 3.55 -15.24 -6.24
C LEU A 173 4.88 -14.66 -5.76
N TYR A 174 5.55 -13.91 -6.62
CA TYR A 174 6.91 -13.48 -6.41
C TYR A 174 7.00 -11.96 -6.49
N VAL A 175 7.80 -11.35 -5.62
CA VAL A 175 8.17 -9.94 -5.78
C VAL A 175 9.12 -9.80 -6.96
N TYR A 176 8.99 -8.70 -7.67
CA TYR A 176 10.07 -8.17 -8.49
C TYR A 176 10.41 -6.75 -8.03
N HIS A 177 11.65 -6.33 -8.23
CA HIS A 177 12.10 -4.99 -7.87
C HIS A 177 13.30 -4.53 -8.68
N CYS A 178 13.62 -3.26 -8.63
CA CYS A 178 14.88 -2.76 -9.19
C CYS A 178 16.08 -3.31 -8.40
N ALA A 179 17.18 -3.61 -9.10
CA ALA A 179 18.40 -4.16 -8.52
C ALA A 179 19.65 -3.38 -8.96
N THR A 180 19.48 -2.07 -9.20
CA THR A 180 20.58 -1.14 -9.45
C THR A 180 21.08 -0.59 -8.11
N PRO A 181 22.40 -0.58 -7.82
CA PRO A 181 22.93 -0.01 -6.58
C PRO A 181 22.67 1.51 -6.47
N SER A 182 22.21 2.04 -5.34
CA SER A 182 21.83 1.35 -4.09
C SER A 182 20.43 0.71 -4.18
N VAL A 183 20.35 -0.62 -4.09
CA VAL A 183 19.10 -1.37 -4.32
C VAL A 183 17.99 -0.93 -3.37
N ALA A 184 18.30 -0.76 -2.09
CA ALA A 184 17.33 -0.31 -1.08
C ALA A 184 16.76 1.07 -1.39
N HIS A 185 17.55 1.99 -1.97
CA HIS A 185 17.08 3.31 -2.37
C HIS A 185 16.08 3.22 -3.53
N HIS A 186 16.36 2.38 -4.54
CA HIS A 186 15.41 2.17 -5.65
C HIS A 186 14.11 1.51 -5.19
N ILE A 187 14.18 0.56 -4.25
CA ILE A 187 12.99 -0.07 -3.66
C ILE A 187 12.19 0.93 -2.84
N ALA A 188 12.84 1.67 -1.93
CA ALA A 188 12.20 2.68 -1.08
C ALA A 188 11.50 3.79 -1.90
N ASN A 189 12.03 4.11 -3.08
CA ASN A 189 11.41 5.06 -4.00
C ASN A 189 10.30 4.46 -4.86
N GLY A 190 9.95 3.17 -4.72
CA GLY A 190 8.75 2.59 -5.33
C GLY A 190 8.96 1.52 -6.39
N MET A 191 10.21 1.14 -6.72
CA MET A 191 10.46 0.17 -7.80
C MET A 191 10.28 -1.28 -7.33
N TYR A 192 9.04 -1.67 -7.07
CA TYR A 192 8.65 -3.04 -6.74
C TYR A 192 7.28 -3.40 -7.32
N GLY A 193 7.05 -4.67 -7.60
CA GLY A 193 5.77 -5.22 -8.03
C GLY A 193 5.68 -6.73 -7.83
N LEU A 194 4.61 -7.35 -8.32
CA LEU A 194 4.40 -8.81 -8.22
C LEU A 194 4.35 -9.47 -9.58
N ILE A 195 4.93 -10.67 -9.66
CA ILE A 195 4.73 -11.63 -10.75
C ILE A 195 4.09 -12.89 -10.19
N LEU A 196 2.90 -13.23 -10.69
CA LEU A 196 2.21 -14.49 -10.43
C LEU A 196 2.56 -15.51 -11.52
N VAL A 197 3.11 -16.65 -11.10
CA VAL A 197 3.26 -17.83 -11.94
C VAL A 197 2.16 -18.82 -11.55
N GLU A 198 1.08 -18.85 -12.33
CA GLU A 198 -0.05 -19.75 -12.10
C GLU A 198 0.34 -21.23 -12.32
N PRO A 199 -0.22 -22.16 -11.51
CA PRO A 199 -0.10 -23.58 -11.78
C PRO A 199 -0.79 -23.97 -13.10
N ALA A 200 -0.51 -25.19 -13.58
CA ALA A 200 -1.03 -25.65 -14.86
C ALA A 200 -2.58 -25.62 -14.98
N GLY A 201 -3.29 -25.86 -13.88
CA GLY A 201 -4.75 -25.82 -13.81
C GLY A 201 -5.34 -24.44 -13.46
N GLY A 202 -4.50 -23.43 -13.27
CA GLY A 202 -4.90 -22.15 -12.69
C GLY A 202 -5.17 -22.21 -11.19
N LEU A 203 -5.38 -21.05 -10.58
CA LEU A 203 -5.82 -20.96 -9.19
C LEU A 203 -7.33 -21.29 -9.05
N PRO A 204 -7.81 -21.69 -7.85
CA PRO A 204 -9.24 -21.81 -7.60
C PRO A 204 -10.00 -20.53 -8.00
N ALA A 205 -11.21 -20.67 -8.52
CA ALA A 205 -12.01 -19.51 -8.87
C ALA A 205 -12.43 -18.74 -7.61
N VAL A 206 -12.42 -17.42 -7.71
CA VAL A 206 -12.92 -16.46 -6.72
C VAL A 206 -13.72 -15.39 -7.47
N ASP A 207 -14.58 -14.66 -6.77
CA ASP A 207 -15.43 -13.65 -7.38
C ASP A 207 -14.65 -12.36 -7.65
N ARG A 208 -13.66 -12.03 -6.81
CA ARG A 208 -12.89 -10.80 -6.91
C ARG A 208 -11.43 -10.98 -6.50
N GLU A 209 -10.52 -10.37 -7.25
CA GLU A 209 -9.08 -10.36 -6.93
C GLU A 209 -8.60 -8.92 -6.72
N PHE A 210 -7.69 -8.72 -5.76
CA PHE A 210 -7.05 -7.43 -5.49
C PHE A 210 -5.52 -7.57 -5.42
N TYR A 211 -4.84 -6.48 -5.75
CA TYR A 211 -3.40 -6.34 -5.77
C TYR A 211 -2.94 -5.23 -4.83
N VAL A 212 -2.24 -5.62 -3.77
CA VAL A 212 -1.76 -4.69 -2.73
C VAL A 212 -0.31 -4.96 -2.39
N MET A 213 0.51 -3.92 -2.31
CA MET A 213 1.86 -4.04 -1.76
C MET A 213 2.16 -2.99 -0.71
N GLN A 214 2.90 -3.40 0.32
CA GLN A 214 3.43 -2.54 1.37
C GLN A 214 4.84 -2.06 1.04
N GLY A 215 5.12 -0.79 1.33
CA GLY A 215 6.45 -0.21 1.28
C GLY A 215 6.68 0.84 2.37
N GLU A 216 7.93 1.28 2.44
CA GLU A 216 8.42 2.30 3.38
C GLU A 216 9.03 3.47 2.61
N VAL A 217 8.72 4.70 3.04
CA VAL A 217 9.34 5.92 2.49
C VAL A 217 10.12 6.63 3.58
N TYR A 218 11.39 6.91 3.25
CA TYR A 218 12.38 7.49 4.15
C TYR A 218 12.59 8.95 3.80
N THR A 219 11.86 9.84 4.45
CA THR A 219 11.98 11.28 4.22
C THR A 219 12.86 11.95 5.27
N GLU A 220 13.60 13.00 4.90
CA GLU A 220 14.33 13.84 5.86
C GLU A 220 13.36 14.47 6.86
N GLN A 221 12.25 15.00 6.36
CA GLN A 221 11.17 15.60 7.13
C GLN A 221 10.32 14.53 7.82
N PRO A 222 9.76 14.81 9.02
CA PRO A 222 8.89 13.87 9.72
C PRO A 222 7.54 13.66 9.00
N PHE A 223 6.87 12.55 9.30
CA PHE A 223 5.49 12.28 8.87
C PHE A 223 4.57 13.49 9.10
N GLY A 224 3.71 13.80 8.13
CA GLY A 224 2.77 14.92 8.18
C GLY A 224 3.34 16.28 7.76
N SER A 225 4.62 16.35 7.39
CA SER A 225 5.20 17.54 6.77
C SER A 225 4.65 17.76 5.37
N SER A 226 4.42 19.03 5.00
CA SER A 226 3.97 19.42 3.65
C SER A 226 5.13 19.89 2.77
N GLY A 227 4.87 20.03 1.47
CA GLY A 227 5.85 20.41 0.46
C GLY A 227 6.56 19.20 -0.17
N HIS A 228 7.64 19.46 -0.90
CA HIS A 228 8.48 18.38 -1.43
C HIS A 228 9.33 17.80 -0.30
N LEU A 229 9.16 16.49 -0.03
CA LEU A 229 9.91 15.76 0.98
C LEU A 229 11.12 15.08 0.33
N ALA A 230 12.31 15.28 0.91
CA ALA A 230 13.55 14.74 0.38
C ALA A 230 13.82 13.34 0.91
N PHE A 231 14.38 12.45 0.09
CA PHE A 231 14.84 11.13 0.54
C PHE A 231 15.98 11.25 1.56
N SER A 232 15.95 10.43 2.61
CA SER A 232 16.99 10.34 3.64
C SER A 232 17.69 8.99 3.62
N GLU A 233 18.89 8.95 3.05
CA GLU A 233 19.74 7.75 3.06
C GLU A 233 20.10 7.33 4.49
N ALA A 234 20.36 8.30 5.37
CA ALA A 234 20.68 8.02 6.77
C ALA A 234 19.54 7.30 7.49
N LYS A 235 18.28 7.72 7.30
CA LYS A 235 17.12 7.03 7.89
C LYS A 235 16.88 5.67 7.26
N MET A 236 17.09 5.53 5.94
CA MET A 236 16.99 4.23 5.26
C MET A 236 17.97 3.21 5.83
N LEU A 237 19.25 3.60 5.98
CA LEU A 237 20.28 2.74 6.55
C LEU A 237 20.07 2.44 8.05
N ALA A 238 19.35 3.31 8.75
CA ALA A 238 18.96 3.12 10.14
C ALA A 238 17.61 2.39 10.32
N GLU A 239 16.96 1.98 9.23
CA GLU A 239 15.62 1.36 9.23
C GLU A 239 14.57 2.19 10.00
N ALA A 240 14.65 3.52 9.86
CA ALA A 240 13.78 4.49 10.53
C ALA A 240 12.85 5.24 9.53
N PRO A 241 11.86 4.56 8.91
CA PRO A 241 11.00 5.19 7.92
C PRO A 241 10.03 6.20 8.55
N GLU A 242 9.65 7.20 7.76
CA GLU A 242 8.66 8.17 8.19
C GLU A 242 7.25 7.74 7.80
N TYR A 243 7.10 7.16 6.60
CA TYR A 243 5.84 6.71 6.07
C TYR A 243 5.86 5.20 5.86
N PHE A 244 4.73 4.58 6.15
CA PHE A 244 4.40 3.23 5.71
C PHE A 244 3.18 3.33 4.80
N ILE A 245 3.26 2.71 3.62
CA ILE A 245 2.28 2.92 2.56
C ILE A 245 1.78 1.60 1.99
N PHE A 246 0.49 1.55 1.67
CA PHE A 246 -0.04 0.60 0.69
C PHE A 246 -0.16 1.32 -0.66
N ASN A 247 0.32 0.68 -1.73
CA ASN A 247 0.18 1.16 -3.11
C ASN A 247 0.60 2.63 -3.31
N GLY A 248 1.80 2.98 -2.86
CA GLY A 248 2.49 4.20 -3.30
C GLY A 248 2.34 5.44 -2.43
N ALA A 249 1.23 5.63 -1.73
CA ALA A 249 0.99 6.86 -0.95
C ALA A 249 0.37 6.59 0.43
N ALA A 250 0.60 7.50 1.37
CA ALA A 250 0.01 7.47 2.69
C ALA A 250 -1.51 7.60 2.58
N GLY A 251 -2.24 6.62 3.10
CA GLY A 251 -3.68 6.55 2.96
C GLY A 251 -4.16 6.42 1.51
N ALA A 252 -3.36 5.87 0.60
CA ALA A 252 -3.77 5.69 -0.79
C ALA A 252 -5.09 4.92 -0.91
N LEU A 253 -5.21 3.82 -0.15
CA LEU A 253 -6.32 2.87 -0.21
C LEU A 253 -7.48 3.21 0.74
N ILE A 254 -7.49 4.42 1.32
CA ILE A 254 -8.65 4.96 2.05
C ILE A 254 -9.37 6.07 1.27
N GLN A 255 -8.77 6.53 0.17
CA GLN A 255 -9.38 7.52 -0.72
C GLN A 255 -10.44 6.87 -1.60
N ASP A 256 -11.59 7.52 -1.77
CA ASP A 256 -12.76 6.99 -2.49
C ASP A 256 -12.45 6.43 -3.89
N THR A 257 -11.46 7.03 -4.57
CA THR A 257 -11.01 6.67 -5.91
C THR A 257 -10.21 5.37 -5.99
N ASN A 258 -9.69 4.87 -4.86
CA ASN A 258 -8.78 3.73 -4.78
C ASN A 258 -9.24 2.67 -3.76
N LEU A 259 -10.49 2.73 -3.31
CA LEU A 259 -11.05 1.77 -2.38
C LEU A 259 -11.12 0.38 -3.01
N LEU A 260 -10.84 -0.65 -2.21
CA LEU A 260 -11.26 -2.00 -2.56
C LEU A 260 -12.78 -2.06 -2.38
N ARG A 261 -13.49 -2.62 -3.35
CA ARG A 261 -14.96 -2.72 -3.33
C ARG A 261 -15.39 -4.12 -3.65
N ALA A 262 -16.31 -4.68 -2.87
CA ALA A 262 -16.89 -5.99 -3.06
C ALA A 262 -18.35 -6.01 -2.60
N THR A 263 -19.02 -7.16 -2.74
CA THR A 263 -20.40 -7.35 -2.26
C THR A 263 -20.52 -8.56 -1.36
N VAL A 264 -21.48 -8.53 -0.44
CA VAL A 264 -21.78 -9.67 0.44
C VAL A 264 -22.04 -10.92 -0.40
N GLY A 265 -21.39 -12.01 -0.02
CA GLY A 265 -21.45 -13.30 -0.69
C GLY A 265 -20.31 -13.56 -1.68
N GLU A 266 -19.51 -12.55 -2.04
CA GLU A 266 -18.30 -12.72 -2.85
C GLU A 266 -17.18 -13.36 -2.03
N THR A 267 -16.44 -14.26 -2.67
CA THR A 267 -15.12 -14.72 -2.21
C THR A 267 -14.07 -13.80 -2.79
N VAL A 268 -13.27 -13.19 -1.93
CA VAL A 268 -12.20 -12.26 -2.29
C VAL A 268 -10.86 -12.96 -2.18
N ARG A 269 -9.96 -12.68 -3.13
CA ARG A 269 -8.53 -12.99 -3.05
C ARG A 269 -7.71 -11.71 -3.03
N VAL A 270 -6.75 -11.62 -2.13
CA VAL A 270 -5.77 -10.51 -2.10
C VAL A 270 -4.38 -11.08 -2.39
N PHE A 271 -3.76 -10.59 -3.47
CA PHE A 271 -2.34 -10.76 -3.75
C PHE A 271 -1.58 -9.68 -2.99
N PHE A 272 -0.97 -10.07 -1.87
CA PHE A 272 -0.29 -9.15 -0.97
C PHE A 272 1.23 -9.36 -1.03
N GLY A 273 1.98 -8.28 -1.23
CA GLY A 273 3.44 -8.31 -1.21
C GLY A 273 4.04 -7.24 -0.32
N VAL A 274 5.29 -7.43 0.08
CA VAL A 274 6.06 -6.38 0.77
C VAL A 274 7.26 -6.05 -0.10
N GLY A 275 7.23 -4.89 -0.73
CA GLY A 275 8.42 -4.32 -1.38
C GLY A 275 9.47 -3.97 -0.31
N GLY A 276 9.01 -3.40 0.81
CA GLY A 276 9.85 -3.01 1.94
C GLY A 276 10.47 -1.63 1.72
N PRO A 277 11.80 -1.46 1.86
CA PRO A 277 12.81 -2.51 1.74
C PRO A 277 13.12 -3.33 3.00
N ASN A 278 12.69 -2.92 4.21
CA ASN A 278 13.26 -3.45 5.45
C ASN A 278 12.23 -4.12 6.39
N ALA A 279 11.03 -3.54 6.51
CA ALA A 279 10.04 -3.96 7.47
C ALA A 279 9.23 -5.18 7.00
N THR A 280 9.16 -6.19 7.86
CA THR A 280 8.18 -7.29 7.73
C THR A 280 6.78 -6.78 8.10
N SER A 281 5.77 -7.17 7.31
CA SER A 281 4.36 -6.87 7.59
C SER A 281 3.69 -7.98 8.37
N SER A 282 2.83 -7.62 9.33
CA SER A 282 1.87 -8.52 9.97
C SER A 282 0.49 -8.30 9.33
N PHE A 283 0.31 -8.75 8.09
CA PHE A 283 -0.86 -8.41 7.29
C PHE A 283 -2.15 -9.00 7.87
N HIS A 284 -3.14 -8.14 8.07
CA HIS A 284 -4.44 -8.45 8.67
C HIS A 284 -5.55 -7.63 8.00
N VAL A 285 -6.76 -8.20 7.96
CA VAL A 285 -7.99 -7.49 7.58
C VAL A 285 -8.90 -7.44 8.79
N ILE A 286 -9.04 -6.26 9.40
CA ILE A 286 -9.89 -6.06 10.57
C ILE A 286 -11.34 -6.35 10.17
N GLY A 287 -11.96 -7.27 10.91
CA GLY A 287 -13.34 -7.73 10.69
C GLY A 287 -13.45 -9.04 9.92
N GLU A 288 -12.36 -9.55 9.33
CA GLU A 288 -12.35 -10.82 8.58
C GLU A 288 -11.35 -11.83 9.13
N ILE A 289 -11.53 -13.09 8.71
CA ILE A 289 -10.61 -14.20 8.94
C ILE A 289 -10.23 -14.78 7.57
N PHE A 290 -8.94 -15.07 7.35
CA PHE A 290 -8.52 -15.70 6.11
C PHE A 290 -8.92 -17.17 6.10
N ASP A 291 -9.94 -17.52 5.30
CA ASP A 291 -10.34 -18.91 5.03
C ASP A 291 -9.17 -19.71 4.49
N ARG A 292 -8.35 -19.09 3.63
CA ARG A 292 -7.14 -19.69 3.07
C ARG A 292 -6.02 -18.67 3.09
N ALA A 293 -4.92 -19.01 3.74
CA ALA A 293 -3.70 -18.22 3.74
C ALA A 293 -2.54 -19.05 3.16
N TYR A 294 -1.74 -18.44 2.29
CA TYR A 294 -0.60 -19.07 1.64
C TYR A 294 0.71 -18.45 2.14
N PRO A 295 1.30 -18.95 3.26
CA PRO A 295 2.57 -18.45 3.77
C PRO A 295 3.65 -18.45 2.69
N PHE A 296 4.41 -17.35 2.63
CA PHE A 296 5.47 -17.12 1.64
C PHE A 296 5.02 -17.29 0.17
N ALA A 297 3.70 -17.23 -0.07
CA ALA A 297 3.06 -17.53 -1.33
C ALA A 297 3.50 -18.86 -1.98
N ALA A 298 3.68 -19.91 -1.16
CA ALA A 298 3.95 -21.26 -1.64
C ALA A 298 2.69 -21.90 -2.26
N LEU A 299 2.31 -21.45 -3.46
CA LEU A 299 1.03 -21.82 -4.11
C LEU A 299 0.94 -23.29 -4.58
N SER A 300 2.04 -24.05 -4.49
CA SER A 300 2.07 -25.50 -4.71
C SER A 300 1.77 -26.32 -3.46
N SER A 301 1.79 -25.69 -2.27
CA SER A 301 1.45 -26.33 -1.00
C SER A 301 -0.02 -26.07 -0.65
N PRO A 302 -0.67 -26.96 0.13
CA PRO A 302 -1.97 -26.65 0.71
C PRO A 302 -1.89 -25.36 1.54
N PRO A 303 -2.88 -24.46 1.44
CA PRO A 303 -2.92 -23.28 2.30
C PRO A 303 -3.18 -23.67 3.75
N LEU A 304 -2.79 -22.78 4.66
CA LEU A 304 -3.35 -22.77 6.00
C LEU A 304 -4.81 -22.31 5.94
N VAL A 305 -5.62 -22.73 6.91
CA VAL A 305 -7.03 -22.36 7.03
C VAL A 305 -7.27 -21.65 8.36
N ASP A 306 -8.30 -20.81 8.42
CA ASP A 306 -8.73 -20.07 9.62
C ASP A 306 -7.62 -19.19 10.22
N VAL A 307 -6.93 -18.41 9.38
CA VAL A 307 -5.79 -17.58 9.80
C VAL A 307 -6.19 -16.12 9.98
N GLN A 308 -5.92 -15.55 11.16
CA GLN A 308 -6.23 -14.14 11.44
C GLN A 308 -5.22 -13.15 10.83
N THR A 309 -3.94 -13.50 10.80
CA THR A 309 -2.84 -12.58 10.43
C THR A 309 -1.70 -13.38 9.84
N VAL A 310 -1.09 -12.88 8.76
CA VAL A 310 0.02 -13.55 8.07
C VAL A 310 1.26 -12.66 8.13
N THR A 311 2.38 -13.23 8.58
CA THR A 311 3.69 -12.56 8.52
C THR A 311 4.25 -12.62 7.11
N VAL A 312 4.59 -11.46 6.54
CA VAL A 312 5.12 -11.33 5.16
C VAL A 312 6.42 -10.52 5.19
N PRO A 313 7.59 -11.14 4.90
CA PRO A 313 8.87 -10.46 4.94
C PRO A 313 9.05 -9.49 3.75
N PRO A 314 9.96 -8.49 3.85
CA PRO A 314 10.35 -7.69 2.68
C PRO A 314 10.94 -8.58 1.58
N GLY A 315 10.61 -8.28 0.32
CA GLY A 315 10.90 -9.17 -0.81
C GLY A 315 10.03 -10.44 -0.83
N GLY A 316 9.10 -10.59 0.12
CA GLY A 316 8.16 -11.69 0.19
C GLY A 316 6.74 -11.31 -0.22
N ALA A 317 5.93 -12.34 -0.44
CA ALA A 317 4.51 -12.20 -0.74
C ALA A 317 3.67 -13.24 -0.01
N THR A 318 2.36 -13.04 -0.02
CA THR A 318 1.34 -14.02 0.35
C THR A 318 0.12 -13.86 -0.54
N MET A 319 -0.74 -14.87 -0.50
CA MET A 319 -2.09 -14.81 -1.08
C MET A 319 -3.05 -15.20 0.04
N VAL A 320 -4.11 -14.43 0.22
CA VAL A 320 -5.17 -14.74 1.17
C VAL A 320 -6.51 -14.74 0.47
N GLU A 321 -7.42 -15.60 0.92
CA GLU A 321 -8.77 -15.73 0.42
C GLU A 321 -9.75 -15.77 1.60
N PHE A 322 -10.88 -15.09 1.47
CA PHE A 322 -11.95 -15.08 2.46
C PHE A 322 -13.30 -14.73 1.83
N ARG A 323 -14.36 -15.30 2.37
CA ARG A 323 -15.75 -15.01 1.96
C ARG A 323 -16.31 -13.85 2.76
N LEU A 324 -16.93 -12.89 2.08
CA LEU A 324 -17.58 -11.75 2.71
C LEU A 324 -19.01 -12.11 3.12
N GLU A 325 -19.28 -12.19 4.42
CA GLU A 325 -20.59 -12.63 4.92
C GLU A 325 -21.49 -11.50 5.46
N VAL A 326 -20.91 -10.34 5.78
CA VAL A 326 -21.61 -9.20 6.37
C VAL A 326 -21.21 -7.91 5.62
N PRO A 327 -22.12 -6.95 5.40
CA PRO A 327 -21.76 -5.68 4.78
C PRO A 327 -20.98 -4.81 5.77
N GLY A 328 -20.16 -3.92 5.25
CA GLY A 328 -19.43 -2.97 6.09
C GLY A 328 -18.13 -2.49 5.47
N ARG A 329 -17.31 -1.91 6.34
CA ARG A 329 -15.98 -1.43 5.97
C ARG A 329 -14.93 -2.21 6.74
N TYR A 330 -14.20 -3.01 6.01
CA TYR A 330 -13.10 -3.83 6.50
C TYR A 330 -11.79 -3.08 6.28
N MET A 331 -10.84 -3.23 7.21
CA MET A 331 -9.61 -2.43 7.18
C MET A 331 -8.38 -3.33 6.99
N LEU A 332 -7.68 -3.12 5.88
CA LEU A 332 -6.36 -3.71 5.63
C LEU A 332 -5.33 -2.97 6.47
N VAL A 333 -4.56 -3.70 7.27
CA VAL A 333 -3.51 -3.16 8.13
C VAL A 333 -2.29 -4.07 8.16
N ASP A 334 -1.19 -3.48 8.58
CA ASP A 334 -0.12 -4.21 9.24
C ASP A 334 -0.35 -4.12 10.75
N HIS A 335 -0.44 -5.26 11.41
CA HIS A 335 -0.78 -5.34 12.83
C HIS A 335 0.35 -4.86 13.78
N ALA A 336 1.50 -4.44 13.24
CA ALA A 336 2.36 -3.45 13.92
C ALA A 336 1.69 -2.06 13.89
N LEU A 337 0.60 -1.92 14.66
CA LEU A 337 -0.42 -0.88 14.48
C LEU A 337 0.06 0.58 14.63
N SER A 338 1.23 0.84 15.20
CA SER A 338 1.82 2.18 15.17
C SER A 338 2.08 2.69 13.75
N ARG A 339 2.11 1.79 12.75
CA ARG A 339 2.23 2.11 11.32
C ARG A 339 0.95 2.72 10.73
N LEU A 340 -0.21 2.51 11.36
CA LEU A 340 -1.47 3.17 10.98
C LEU A 340 -1.32 4.70 11.08
N GLU A 341 -0.73 5.17 12.18
CA GLU A 341 -0.41 6.59 12.43
C GLU A 341 0.70 7.14 11.52
N ARG A 342 1.22 6.31 10.60
CA ARG A 342 2.22 6.65 9.58
C ARG A 342 1.73 6.40 8.15
N GLY A 343 0.41 6.26 7.97
CA GLY A 343 -0.25 6.20 6.66
C GLY A 343 -0.64 4.80 6.17
N LEU A 344 -0.37 3.74 6.94
CA LEU A 344 -0.55 2.36 6.50
C LEU A 344 -1.95 1.81 6.82
N ALA A 345 -2.92 2.23 6.02
CA ALA A 345 -4.28 1.72 6.09
C ALA A 345 -4.89 1.59 4.68
N GLY A 346 -5.81 0.65 4.52
CA GLY A 346 -6.65 0.53 3.34
C GLY A 346 -8.05 0.05 3.71
N PHE A 347 -9.05 0.41 2.91
CA PHE A 347 -10.44 0.04 3.15
C PHE A 347 -10.97 -0.86 2.04
N LEU A 348 -11.61 -1.95 2.47
CA LEU A 348 -12.47 -2.80 1.67
C LEU A 348 -13.92 -2.49 2.03
N MET A 349 -14.63 -1.85 1.11
CA MET A 349 -16.04 -1.53 1.22
C MET A 349 -16.87 -2.70 0.69
N VAL A 350 -17.79 -3.20 1.50
CA VAL A 350 -18.64 -4.34 1.19
C VAL A 350 -20.09 -3.92 1.29
N ASP A 351 -20.75 -3.87 0.14
CA ASP A 351 -22.17 -3.54 0.04
C ASP A 351 -23.03 -4.82 0.03
N GLY A 352 -24.17 -4.80 0.71
CA GLY A 352 -25.09 -5.94 0.73
C GLY A 352 -26.07 -5.91 1.90
N PRO A 353 -26.96 -6.92 1.99
CA PRO A 353 -27.89 -7.05 3.11
C PRO A 353 -27.14 -7.44 4.40
N GLU A 354 -27.59 -6.91 5.53
CA GLU A 354 -27.11 -7.34 6.85
C GLU A 354 -27.52 -8.78 7.16
N ASP A 355 -26.66 -9.51 7.87
CA ASP A 355 -27.01 -10.80 8.48
C ASP A 355 -26.81 -10.75 10.00
N ALA A 356 -27.90 -10.46 10.72
CA ALA A 356 -27.91 -10.36 12.17
C ALA A 356 -27.65 -11.71 12.89
N SER A 357 -27.67 -12.84 12.18
CA SER A 357 -27.27 -14.13 12.74
C SER A 357 -25.75 -14.29 12.84
N ILE A 358 -24.99 -13.51 12.05
CA ILE A 358 -23.53 -13.47 12.04
C ILE A 358 -23.02 -12.32 12.90
N PHE A 359 -23.48 -11.09 12.63
CA PHE A 359 -23.02 -9.90 13.35
C PHE A 359 -24.17 -8.89 13.55
N HIS A 360 -24.46 -8.57 14.80
CA HIS A 360 -25.41 -7.52 15.18
C HIS A 360 -24.81 -6.71 16.34
N GLY A 361 -24.77 -5.39 16.18
CA GLY A 361 -24.47 -4.46 17.26
C GLY A 361 -25.35 -3.21 17.18
N THR A 362 -25.40 -2.46 18.28
CA THR A 362 -25.86 -1.06 18.25
C THR A 362 -24.64 -0.19 18.04
N MET A 363 -24.63 0.63 16.98
CA MET A 363 -23.53 1.56 16.74
C MET A 363 -23.35 2.49 17.93
N THR A 364 -22.15 2.49 18.51
CA THR A 364 -21.80 3.46 19.55
C THR A 364 -21.55 4.80 18.87
N ALA A 365 -22.10 5.89 19.39
CA ALA A 365 -21.88 7.20 18.80
C ALA A 365 -20.36 7.50 18.74
N GLY A 366 -19.83 7.72 17.53
CA GLY A 366 -18.41 7.98 17.30
C GLY A 366 -17.50 6.76 17.14
N SER A 367 -18.03 5.52 17.13
CA SER A 367 -17.24 4.29 16.94
C SER A 367 -17.02 3.89 15.47
N GLY A 368 -17.29 4.79 14.53
CA GLY A 368 -16.87 4.57 13.15
C GLY A 368 -15.37 4.69 13.10
N HIS A 369 -14.67 3.57 12.90
CA HIS A 369 -13.33 3.62 12.35
C HIS A 369 -13.32 4.48 11.09
#